data_AF-A0A930JYM2-F1
#
_entry.id   AF-A0A930JYM2-F1
#
_cell.length_a   1.000
_cell.length_b   1.000
_cell.length_c   1.000
_cell.angle_alpha   90.00
_cell.angle_beta   90.00
_cell.angle_gamma   90.00
#
_symmetry.space_group_name_H-M   'P 1'
#
loop_
_entity.id
_entity.type
_entity.pdbx_description
1 polymer ?
#
loop_
_entity_poly.entity_id
_entity_poly.type
_entity_poly.pdbx_seq_one_letter_code
_entity_poly.pdbx_strand_id
1 'polypeptide(L)'
;TDHPLIIKVASIPQTRIQVYFIDNEDYFQKRSAMTKDELGNDYPDNGERAIFFARGVLETVKKLRWAPDIIHCQGWMASVIPFYVKTAYRDEPQFANSKVVTSLFSEQPQDSLGVNFKKSLEFREAKAESLKKYGDNFDFMELGKLAIDYSDGVISTSEGVNAALIDYAKNNEKQLLEHIANDTELKGKYSDFYNNLI
;
A
#
# COMPACT_ATOMS: atom_id res chain seq x y z
N THR A 1 -2.04 -22.59 -4.80
CA THR A 1 -3.45 -23.00 -4.73
C THR A 1 -4.29 -21.83 -5.16
N ASP A 2 -5.49 -22.05 -5.70
CA ASP A 2 -6.39 -20.93 -6.03
C ASP A 2 -7.04 -20.40 -4.74
N HIS A 3 -7.01 -19.09 -4.52
CA HIS A 3 -7.51 -18.44 -3.31
C HIS A 3 -8.66 -17.51 -3.72
N PRO A 4 -9.92 -17.80 -3.33
CA PRO A 4 -11.07 -17.03 -3.79
C PRO A 4 -11.05 -15.61 -3.19
N LEU A 5 -11.23 -14.61 -4.05
CA LEU A 5 -11.41 -13.21 -3.64
C LEU A 5 -12.88 -12.96 -3.31
N ILE A 6 -13.16 -12.61 -2.06
CA ILE A 6 -14.49 -12.24 -1.59
C ILE A 6 -14.53 -10.73 -1.39
N ILE A 7 -15.52 -10.07 -2.00
CA ILE A 7 -15.75 -8.64 -1.83
C ILE A 7 -17.01 -8.43 -1.01
N LYS A 8 -16.87 -7.83 0.18
CA LYS A 8 -18.01 -7.39 0.99
C LYS A 8 -18.15 -5.88 0.89
N VAL A 9 -19.38 -5.38 0.92
CA VAL A 9 -19.66 -3.95 0.77
C VAL A 9 -20.46 -3.47 1.97
N ALA A 10 -20.06 -2.32 2.50
CA ALA A 10 -20.83 -1.58 3.50
C ALA A 10 -20.95 -0.11 3.08
N SER A 11 -22.05 0.51 3.50
CA SER A 11 -22.32 1.94 3.33
C SER A 11 -22.49 2.57 4.70
N ILE A 12 -21.90 3.75 4.92
CA ILE A 12 -22.11 4.53 6.14
C ILE A 12 -23.27 5.50 5.87
N PRO A 13 -24.46 5.33 6.49
CA PRO A 13 -25.70 6.02 6.08
C PRO A 13 -25.64 7.56 6.07
N GLN A 14 -24.71 8.17 6.81
CA GLN A 14 -24.58 9.61 6.96
C GLN A 14 -23.43 10.21 6.13
N THR A 15 -22.71 9.40 5.35
CA THR A 15 -21.63 9.87 4.49
C THR A 15 -21.82 9.35 3.07
N ARG A 16 -21.06 9.92 2.12
CA ARG A 16 -20.98 9.38 0.76
C ARG A 16 -19.87 8.33 0.63
N ILE A 17 -19.43 7.74 1.75
CA ILE A 17 -18.32 6.79 1.78
C ILE A 17 -18.87 5.37 1.52
N GLN A 18 -18.30 4.72 0.52
CA GLN A 18 -18.47 3.30 0.27
C GLN A 18 -17.25 2.56 0.82
N VAL A 19 -17.50 1.48 1.56
CA VAL A 19 -16.46 0.66 2.16
C VAL A 19 -16.50 -0.71 1.50
N TYR A 20 -15.38 -1.10 0.90
CA TYR A 20 -15.18 -2.41 0.30
C TYR A 20 -14.17 -3.18 1.13
N PHE A 21 -14.53 -4.39 1.53
CA PHE A 21 -13.63 -5.30 2.24
C PHE A 21 -13.11 -6.35 1.27
N ILE A 22 -11.79 -6.48 1.22
CA ILE A 22 -11.10 -7.58 0.56
C ILE A 22 -11.00 -8.71 1.58
N ASP A 23 -11.68 -9.82 1.31
CA ASP A 23 -11.77 -10.95 2.21
C ASP A 23 -11.36 -12.26 1.52
N ASN A 24 -10.87 -13.20 2.32
CA ASN A 24 -10.43 -14.53 1.92
C ASN A 24 -10.25 -15.40 3.17
N GLU A 25 -10.76 -16.63 3.11
CA GLU A 25 -10.77 -17.54 4.27
C GLU A 25 -9.36 -17.99 4.69
N ASP A 26 -8.43 -18.12 3.75
CA ASP A 26 -7.06 -18.59 4.02
C ASP A 26 -6.16 -17.46 4.58
N TYR A 27 -6.35 -16.25 4.05
CA TYR A 27 -5.45 -15.12 4.32
C TYR A 27 -5.89 -14.21 5.46
N PHE A 28 -7.19 -14.06 5.72
CA PHE A 28 -7.68 -13.04 6.67
C PHE A 28 -8.54 -13.59 7.81
N GLN A 29 -9.09 -14.80 7.68
CA GLN A 29 -9.87 -15.40 8.77
C GLN A 29 -8.98 -16.09 9.81
N LYS A 30 -9.50 -16.23 11.04
CA LYS A 30 -8.89 -16.98 12.16
C LYS A 30 -7.50 -16.51 12.58
N ARG A 31 -7.25 -15.19 12.53
CA ARG A 31 -6.01 -14.57 13.03
C ARG A 31 -6.31 -13.63 14.19
N SER A 32 -5.44 -13.62 15.18
CA SER A 32 -5.56 -12.75 16.36
C SER A 32 -5.22 -11.30 16.07
N ALA A 33 -4.35 -11.05 15.08
CA ALA A 33 -3.95 -9.72 14.64
C ALA A 33 -3.57 -9.69 13.16
N MET A 34 -3.30 -8.50 12.63
CA MET A 34 -2.97 -8.31 11.22
C MET A 34 -1.54 -8.76 10.87
N THR A 35 -0.56 -8.47 11.73
CA THR A 35 0.87 -8.68 11.42
C THR A 35 1.46 -9.85 12.18
N LYS A 36 1.12 -10.00 13.47
CA LYS A 36 1.76 -10.92 14.42
C LYS A 36 0.80 -11.98 14.96
N ASP A 37 1.33 -13.14 15.29
CA ASP A 37 0.63 -14.19 16.03
C ASP A 37 0.49 -13.84 17.52
N GLU A 38 -0.16 -14.73 18.29
CA GLU A 38 -0.36 -14.56 19.74
C GLU A 38 0.96 -14.59 20.54
N LEU A 39 2.04 -15.08 19.94
CA LEU A 39 3.38 -15.14 20.51
C LEU A 39 4.24 -13.93 20.12
N GLY A 40 3.72 -13.04 19.28
CA GLY A 40 4.39 -11.82 18.82
C GLY A 40 5.33 -11.99 17.63
N ASN A 41 5.29 -13.15 16.95
CA ASN A 41 6.05 -13.40 15.72
C ASN A 41 5.26 -12.93 14.50
N ASP A 42 5.94 -12.40 13.48
CA ASP A 42 5.25 -12.05 12.23
C ASP A 42 4.73 -13.32 11.54
N TYR A 43 3.54 -13.23 10.94
CA TYR A 43 3.05 -14.34 10.14
C TYR A 43 3.95 -14.57 8.91
N PRO A 44 4.34 -15.82 8.62
CA PRO A 44 5.26 -16.14 7.52
C PRO A 44 4.68 -15.82 6.13
N ASP A 45 3.36 -15.67 6.04
CA ASP A 45 2.63 -15.37 4.80
C ASP A 45 2.22 -13.88 4.68
N ASN A 46 2.73 -12.99 5.54
CA ASN A 46 2.43 -11.55 5.47
C ASN A 46 2.67 -10.97 4.06
N GLY A 47 3.77 -11.35 3.40
CA GLY A 47 4.02 -10.93 2.03
C GLY A 47 2.97 -11.42 1.04
N GLU A 48 2.60 -12.69 1.08
CA GLU A 48 1.55 -13.24 0.20
C GLU A 48 0.22 -12.52 0.39
N ARG A 49 -0.13 -12.23 1.65
CA ARG A 49 -1.34 -11.48 2.02
C ARG A 49 -1.34 -10.06 1.46
N ALA A 50 -0.20 -9.35 1.51
CA ALA A 50 -0.08 -8.01 0.92
C ALA A 50 -0.26 -8.03 -0.60
N ILE A 51 0.31 -9.02 -1.29
CA ILE A 51 0.14 -9.19 -2.73
C ILE A 51 -1.31 -9.52 -3.09
N PHE A 52 -1.93 -10.44 -2.34
CA PHE A 52 -3.34 -10.81 -2.52
C PHE A 52 -4.26 -9.60 -2.32
N PHE A 53 -4.04 -8.84 -1.24
CA PHE A 53 -4.79 -7.62 -0.94
C PHE A 53 -4.64 -6.60 -2.07
N ALA A 54 -3.41 -6.30 -2.50
CA ALA A 54 -3.16 -5.32 -3.55
C ALA A 54 -3.84 -5.68 -4.88
N ARG A 55 -3.74 -6.95 -5.31
CA ARG A 55 -4.42 -7.44 -6.52
C ARG A 55 -5.94 -7.41 -6.36
N GLY A 56 -6.45 -7.82 -5.19
CA GLY A 56 -7.88 -7.79 -4.89
C GLY A 56 -8.48 -6.39 -4.95
N VAL A 57 -7.80 -5.39 -4.38
CA VAL A 57 -8.20 -3.98 -4.46
C VAL A 57 -8.25 -3.51 -5.91
N LEU A 58 -7.17 -3.69 -6.68
CA LEU A 58 -7.06 -3.15 -8.03
C LEU A 58 -8.03 -3.83 -9.02
N GLU A 59 -8.20 -5.15 -8.95
CA GLU A 59 -9.22 -5.84 -9.74
C GLU A 59 -10.64 -5.41 -9.37
N THR A 60 -10.90 -5.11 -8.10
CA THR A 60 -12.21 -4.59 -7.65
C THR A 60 -12.49 -3.20 -8.23
N VAL A 61 -11.53 -2.26 -8.13
CA VAL A 61 -11.68 -0.91 -8.71
C VAL A 61 -11.92 -0.99 -10.23
N LYS A 62 -11.14 -1.84 -10.92
CA LYS A 62 -11.35 -2.12 -12.35
C LYS A 62 -12.75 -2.65 -12.64
N LYS A 63 -13.24 -3.61 -11.84
CA LYS A 63 -14.58 -4.21 -12.01
C LYS A 63 -15.71 -3.21 -11.80
N LEU A 64 -15.54 -2.30 -10.84
CA LEU A 64 -16.46 -1.19 -10.57
C LEU A 64 -16.41 -0.11 -11.66
N ARG A 65 -15.40 -0.14 -12.55
CA ARG A 65 -15.12 0.90 -13.56
C ARG A 65 -14.99 2.29 -12.92
N TRP A 66 -14.47 2.32 -11.70
CA TRP A 66 -14.24 3.56 -10.97
C TRP A 66 -12.84 4.06 -11.29
N ALA A 67 -12.73 5.33 -11.68
CA ALA A 67 -11.46 6.00 -11.95
C ALA A 67 -11.19 7.00 -10.83
N PRO A 68 -10.40 6.65 -9.80
CA PRO A 68 -10.06 7.57 -8.72
C PRO A 68 -9.04 8.61 -9.18
N ASP A 69 -9.20 9.86 -8.76
CA ASP A 69 -8.17 10.89 -8.94
C ASP A 69 -6.94 10.59 -8.07
N ILE A 70 -7.15 10.10 -6.85
CA ILE A 70 -6.11 9.76 -5.87
C ILE A 70 -6.33 8.36 -5.30
N ILE A 71 -5.25 7.58 -5.25
CA ILE A 71 -5.16 6.30 -4.55
C ILE A 71 -4.24 6.48 -3.36
N HIS A 72 -4.80 6.55 -2.15
CA HIS A 72 -4.03 6.68 -0.92
C HIS A 72 -3.84 5.32 -0.25
N CYS A 73 -2.62 4.81 -0.30
CA CYS A 73 -2.20 3.54 0.27
C CYS A 73 -1.78 3.74 1.73
N GLN A 74 -2.42 3.02 2.66
CA GLN A 74 -2.14 3.12 4.09
C GLN A 74 -1.61 1.81 4.67
N GLY A 75 -0.43 1.88 5.30
CA GLY A 75 0.18 0.77 6.01
C GLY A 75 0.85 -0.26 5.09
N TRP A 76 1.59 -1.18 5.71
CA TRP A 76 2.43 -2.14 5.00
C TRP A 76 1.66 -3.05 4.03
N MET A 77 0.42 -3.43 4.37
CA MET A 77 -0.41 -4.31 3.53
C MET A 77 -0.71 -3.67 2.17
N ALA A 78 -0.83 -2.34 2.12
CA ALA A 78 -1.13 -1.59 0.90
C ALA A 78 0.14 -1.14 0.14
N SER A 79 1.34 -1.31 0.68
CA SER A 79 2.59 -0.80 0.10
C SER A 79 2.98 -1.42 -1.24
N VAL A 80 2.34 -2.52 -1.63
CA VAL A 80 2.52 -3.14 -2.97
C VAL A 80 1.67 -2.44 -4.05
N ILE A 81 0.58 -1.76 -3.67
CA ILE A 81 -0.36 -1.13 -4.60
C ILE A 81 0.32 -0.10 -5.52
N PRO A 82 1.15 0.84 -5.03
CA PRO A 82 1.79 1.83 -5.90
C PRO A 82 2.56 1.20 -7.06
N PHE A 83 3.34 0.16 -6.75
CA PHE A 83 4.10 -0.58 -7.74
C PHE A 83 3.19 -1.15 -8.84
N TYR A 84 2.10 -1.83 -8.46
CA TYR A 84 1.17 -2.39 -9.43
C TYR A 84 0.41 -1.34 -10.24
N VAL A 85 -0.02 -0.24 -9.62
CA VAL A 85 -0.71 0.86 -10.31
C VAL A 85 0.16 1.43 -11.42
N LYS A 86 1.46 1.65 -11.16
CA LYS A 86 2.39 2.25 -12.12
C LYS A 86 3.04 1.24 -13.09
N THR A 87 2.79 -0.05 -12.91
CA THR A 87 3.29 -1.11 -13.79
C THR A 87 2.15 -1.92 -14.40
N ALA A 88 1.72 -3.00 -13.75
CA ALA A 88 0.73 -3.97 -14.23
C ALA A 88 -0.67 -3.41 -14.56
N TYR A 89 -1.00 -2.22 -14.05
CA TYR A 89 -2.29 -1.56 -14.25
C TYR A 89 -2.15 -0.18 -14.91
N ARG A 90 -0.94 0.23 -15.32
CA ARG A 90 -0.68 1.59 -15.81
C ARG A 90 -1.52 1.96 -17.02
N ASP A 91 -1.75 1.00 -17.91
CA ASP A 91 -2.44 1.22 -19.18
C ASP A 91 -3.96 0.97 -19.06
N GLU A 92 -4.46 0.63 -17.87
CA GLU A 92 -5.88 0.51 -17.59
C GLU A 92 -6.50 1.92 -17.43
N PRO A 93 -7.61 2.23 -18.13
CA PRO A 93 -8.21 3.57 -18.10
C PRO A 93 -8.58 4.07 -16.70
N GLN A 94 -8.88 3.16 -15.77
CA GLN A 94 -9.23 3.49 -14.38
C GLN A 94 -8.07 4.09 -13.60
N PHE A 95 -6.82 3.77 -13.95
CA PHE A 95 -5.64 4.11 -13.17
C PHE A 95 -4.66 5.04 -13.88
N ALA A 96 -4.80 5.19 -15.21
CA ALA A 96 -3.86 5.93 -16.06
C ALA A 96 -3.57 7.36 -15.58
N ASN A 97 -4.58 8.03 -15.01
CA ASN A 97 -4.48 9.41 -14.51
C ASN A 97 -4.42 9.51 -12.97
N SER A 98 -4.49 8.39 -12.26
CA SER A 98 -4.53 8.41 -10.79
C SER A 98 -3.18 8.80 -10.20
N LYS A 99 -3.22 9.72 -9.24
CA LYS A 99 -2.10 10.02 -8.36
C LYS A 99 -2.06 9.00 -7.23
N VAL A 100 -0.86 8.55 -6.87
CA VAL A 100 -0.68 7.56 -5.80
C VAL A 100 0.02 8.21 -4.62
N VAL A 101 -0.55 8.04 -3.44
CA VAL A 101 0.03 8.52 -2.18
C VAL A 101 0.28 7.32 -1.28
N THR A 102 1.43 7.29 -0.61
CA THR A 102 1.72 6.29 0.42
C THR A 102 1.87 6.94 1.79
N SER A 103 1.16 6.41 2.78
CA SER A 103 1.38 6.73 4.19
C SER A 103 2.37 5.75 4.83
N LEU A 104 3.42 6.29 5.43
CA LEU A 104 4.40 5.57 6.23
C LEU A 104 4.03 5.66 7.71
N PHE A 105 4.09 4.50 8.39
CA PHE A 105 3.74 4.35 9.80
C PHE A 105 4.98 3.90 10.60
N SER A 106 5.02 4.20 11.90
CA SER A 106 6.09 3.75 12.81
C SER A 106 6.06 2.24 13.05
N GLU A 107 4.86 1.64 13.14
CA GLU A 107 4.70 0.20 13.28
C GLU A 107 4.81 -0.51 11.93
N GLN A 108 5.72 -1.49 11.85
CA GLN A 108 6.00 -2.26 10.65
C GLN A 108 6.25 -3.74 11.00
N PRO A 109 6.05 -4.67 10.04
CA PRO A 109 6.58 -6.02 10.16
C PRO A 109 8.09 -5.98 10.45
N GLN A 110 8.54 -6.85 11.34
CA GLN A 110 9.94 -6.94 11.76
C GLN A 110 10.71 -7.99 10.95
N ASP A 111 10.04 -9.03 10.47
CA ASP A 111 10.64 -10.11 9.72
C ASP A 111 10.61 -9.87 8.20
N SER A 112 11.34 -10.71 7.48
CA SER A 112 11.28 -10.77 6.01
C SER A 112 9.86 -11.12 5.54
N LEU A 113 9.42 -10.55 4.41
CA LEU A 113 8.10 -10.83 3.82
C LEU A 113 8.01 -12.18 3.11
N GLY A 114 9.04 -13.02 3.24
CA GLY A 114 9.10 -14.38 2.72
C GLY A 114 10.25 -14.60 1.72
N VAL A 115 10.76 -15.84 1.67
CA VAL A 115 11.97 -16.25 0.93
C VAL A 115 11.93 -15.96 -0.58
N ASN A 116 10.75 -15.70 -1.15
CA ASN A 116 10.59 -15.39 -2.58
C ASN A 116 9.70 -14.17 -2.83
N PHE A 117 9.49 -13.30 -1.84
CA PHE A 117 8.52 -12.21 -1.94
C PHE A 117 8.75 -11.33 -3.17
N LYS A 118 10.01 -10.95 -3.45
CA LYS A 118 10.40 -10.16 -4.62
C LYS A 118 9.95 -10.80 -5.93
N LYS A 119 10.09 -12.12 -6.07
CA LYS A 119 9.62 -12.86 -7.25
C LYS A 119 8.10 -12.94 -7.31
N SER A 120 7.43 -13.08 -6.15
CA SER A 120 5.98 -13.11 -6.06
C SER A 120 5.30 -11.79 -6.46
N LEU A 121 6.04 -10.67 -6.44
CA LEU A 121 5.60 -9.38 -6.97
C LEU A 121 5.44 -9.37 -8.49
N GLU A 122 6.00 -10.34 -9.23
CA GLU A 122 5.85 -10.36 -10.68
C GLU A 122 4.38 -10.62 -11.08
N PHE A 123 3.83 -9.73 -11.91
CA PHE A 123 2.46 -9.80 -12.38
C PHE A 123 2.27 -8.91 -13.60
N ARG A 124 1.84 -9.49 -14.74
CA ARG A 124 1.73 -8.76 -16.01
C ARG A 124 3.01 -7.96 -16.32
N GLU A 125 2.94 -6.65 -16.51
CA GLU A 125 4.06 -5.75 -16.80
C GLU A 125 4.95 -5.43 -15.57
N ALA A 126 4.53 -5.82 -14.37
CA ALA A 126 5.40 -5.83 -13.19
C ALA A 126 6.39 -7.01 -13.32
N LYS A 127 7.60 -6.75 -13.81
CA LYS A 127 8.62 -7.77 -14.08
C LYS A 127 9.87 -7.61 -13.22
N ALA A 128 10.70 -8.66 -13.20
CA ALA A 128 11.96 -8.72 -12.46
C ALA A 128 12.87 -7.51 -12.74
N GLU A 129 12.88 -6.97 -13.95
CA GLU A 129 13.65 -5.78 -14.33
C GLU A 129 13.34 -4.57 -13.45
N SER A 130 12.06 -4.32 -13.18
CA SER A 130 11.58 -3.22 -12.34
C SER A 130 11.94 -3.38 -10.86
N LEU A 131 12.38 -4.58 -10.46
CA LEU A 131 12.69 -4.95 -9.09
C LEU A 131 14.20 -5.09 -8.83
N LYS A 132 15.05 -5.03 -9.87
CA LYS A 132 16.51 -5.27 -9.75
C LYS A 132 17.21 -4.40 -8.71
N LYS A 133 16.71 -3.18 -8.48
CA LYS A 133 17.31 -2.23 -7.53
C LYS A 133 17.05 -2.55 -6.05
N TYR A 134 16.08 -3.42 -5.75
CA TYR A 134 15.75 -3.81 -4.38
C TYR A 134 16.54 -5.05 -3.94
N GLY A 135 16.73 -5.20 -2.64
CA GLY A 135 17.36 -6.39 -2.04
C GLY A 135 16.57 -7.67 -2.27
N ASP A 136 17.26 -8.83 -2.28
CA ASP A 136 16.60 -10.14 -2.39
C ASP A 136 15.98 -10.59 -1.07
N ASN A 137 16.59 -10.23 0.07
CA ASN A 137 15.90 -10.28 1.36
C ASN A 137 14.97 -9.08 1.46
N PHE A 138 13.68 -9.32 1.23
CA PHE A 138 12.70 -8.26 1.08
C PHE A 138 11.96 -8.04 2.40
N ASP A 139 12.43 -7.08 3.18
CA ASP A 139 11.86 -6.67 4.46
C ASP A 139 11.00 -5.40 4.32
N PHE A 140 10.57 -4.82 5.45
CA PHE A 140 9.78 -3.60 5.45
C PHE A 140 10.53 -2.39 4.85
N MET A 141 11.87 -2.36 4.90
CA MET A 141 12.66 -1.27 4.32
C MET A 141 12.61 -1.33 2.80
N GLU A 142 12.80 -2.51 2.21
CA GLU A 142 12.65 -2.69 0.77
C GLU A 142 11.21 -2.45 0.29
N LEU A 143 10.22 -2.88 1.08
CA LEU A 143 8.80 -2.60 0.80
C LEU A 143 8.47 -1.10 0.87
N GLY A 144 9.02 -0.39 1.86
CA GLY A 144 8.88 1.05 1.99
C GLY A 144 9.49 1.79 0.80
N LYS A 145 10.73 1.45 0.42
CA LYS A 145 11.39 2.02 -0.77
C LYS A 145 10.58 1.77 -2.04
N LEU A 146 10.09 0.54 -2.22
CA LEU A 146 9.21 0.18 -3.34
C LEU A 146 7.97 1.07 -3.37
N ALA A 147 7.26 1.22 -2.25
CA ALA A 147 6.07 2.07 -2.20
C ALA A 147 6.39 3.54 -2.51
N ILE A 148 7.48 4.07 -1.97
CA ILE A 148 7.93 5.45 -2.19
C ILE A 148 8.25 5.67 -3.67
N ASP A 149 9.03 4.79 -4.28
CA ASP A 149 9.48 4.91 -5.67
C ASP A 149 8.32 5.05 -6.66
N TYR A 150 7.24 4.31 -6.43
CA TYR A 150 6.08 4.26 -7.32
C TYR A 150 4.91 5.15 -6.86
N SER A 151 5.11 6.00 -5.85
CA SER A 151 4.14 6.99 -5.40
C SER A 151 4.47 8.40 -5.90
N ASP A 152 3.43 9.20 -6.15
CA ASP A 152 3.52 10.62 -6.49
C ASP A 152 3.72 11.49 -5.23
N GLY A 153 3.21 11.02 -4.08
CA GLY A 153 3.37 11.67 -2.78
C GLY A 153 3.57 10.68 -1.63
N VAL A 154 4.21 11.14 -0.56
CA VAL A 154 4.48 10.37 0.66
C VAL A 154 4.00 11.16 1.88
N ILE A 155 3.41 10.48 2.85
CA ILE A 155 2.97 11.08 4.11
C ILE A 155 3.59 10.32 5.28
N SER A 156 4.23 11.03 6.20
CA SER A 156 4.62 10.48 7.50
C SER A 156 3.44 10.62 8.47
N THR A 157 2.85 9.52 8.92
CA THR A 157 1.58 9.60 9.69
C THR A 157 1.76 9.79 11.18
N SER A 158 2.93 9.44 11.73
CA SER A 158 3.19 9.50 13.16
C SER A 158 4.61 10.00 13.44
N GLU A 159 4.85 10.37 14.69
CA GLU A 159 6.21 10.38 15.22
C GLU A 159 6.82 8.96 15.14
N GLY A 160 8.14 8.88 15.03
CA GLY A 160 8.86 7.60 15.01
C GLY A 160 8.76 6.80 13.70
N VAL A 161 8.24 7.39 12.61
CA VAL A 161 8.40 6.80 11.27
C VAL A 161 9.89 6.66 10.96
N ASN A 162 10.28 5.55 10.33
CA ASN A 162 11.67 5.23 10.05
C ASN A 162 12.38 6.37 9.28
N ALA A 163 13.37 7.00 9.91
CA ALA A 163 14.08 8.15 9.36
C ALA A 163 14.76 7.84 8.01
N ALA A 164 15.27 6.62 7.82
CA ALA A 164 15.90 6.24 6.56
C ALA A 164 14.89 6.17 5.40
N LEU A 165 13.62 5.84 5.66
CA LEU A 165 12.56 5.92 4.64
C LEU A 165 12.15 7.37 4.35
N ILE A 166 12.14 8.23 5.37
CA ILE A 166 11.91 9.67 5.17
C ILE A 166 13.02 10.29 4.33
N ASP A 167 14.28 10.00 4.66
CA ASP A 167 15.44 10.45 3.91
C ASP A 167 15.42 9.88 2.48
N TYR A 168 15.03 8.61 2.31
CA TYR A 168 14.86 8.01 0.99
C TYR A 168 13.80 8.74 0.16
N ALA A 169 12.65 9.11 0.75
CA ALA A 169 11.63 9.89 0.06
C ALA A 169 12.14 11.28 -0.34
N LYS A 170 12.84 11.98 0.55
CA LYS A 170 13.45 13.30 0.28
C LYS A 170 14.49 13.22 -0.85
N ASN A 171 15.37 12.22 -0.81
CA ASN A 171 16.42 12.00 -1.80
C ASN A 171 15.89 11.61 -3.19
N ASN A 172 14.68 11.05 -3.26
CA ASN A 172 13.97 10.77 -4.51
C ASN A 172 13.00 11.91 -4.90
N GLU A 173 13.16 13.10 -4.31
CA GLU A 173 12.40 14.32 -4.60
C GLU A 173 10.87 14.13 -4.52
N LYS A 174 10.41 13.24 -3.64
CA LYS A 174 8.98 13.00 -3.45
C LYS A 174 8.34 14.16 -2.72
N GLN A 175 7.10 14.49 -3.11
CA GLN A 175 6.28 15.39 -2.31
C GLN A 175 6.00 14.73 -0.97
N LEU A 176 6.58 15.27 0.11
CA LEU A 176 6.48 14.71 1.45
C LEU A 176 5.64 15.62 2.35
N LEU A 177 4.58 15.06 2.94
CA LEU A 177 3.89 15.65 4.08
C LEU A 177 4.42 15.03 5.37
N GLU A 178 5.12 15.82 6.17
CA GLU A 178 5.59 15.37 7.49
C GLU A 178 4.42 15.25 8.49
N HIS A 179 4.65 14.54 9.59
CA HIS A 179 3.63 14.31 10.62
C HIS A 179 3.13 15.63 11.19
N ILE A 180 1.81 15.74 11.35
CA ILE A 180 1.13 16.91 11.90
C ILE A 180 0.59 16.53 13.27
N ALA A 181 1.18 17.09 14.32
CA ALA A 181 0.77 16.84 15.70
C ALA A 181 -0.52 17.58 16.10
N ASN A 182 -0.91 18.63 15.35
CA ASN A 182 -2.09 19.44 15.65
C ASN A 182 -3.29 19.03 14.77
N ASP A 183 -4.27 18.35 15.39
CA ASP A 183 -5.50 17.90 14.74
C ASP A 183 -6.31 19.03 14.07
N THR A 184 -6.21 20.26 14.57
CA THR A 184 -6.93 21.41 14.02
C THR A 184 -6.42 21.77 12.62
N GLU A 185 -5.12 21.59 12.37
CA GLU A 185 -4.47 21.90 11.09
C GLU A 185 -4.44 20.71 10.13
N LEU A 186 -4.57 19.49 10.66
CA LEU A 186 -4.45 18.23 9.93
C LEU A 186 -5.28 18.21 8.64
N LYS A 187 -6.57 18.54 8.75
CA LYS A 187 -7.49 18.53 7.61
C LYS A 187 -7.05 19.48 6.50
N GLY A 188 -6.65 20.70 6.85
CA GLY A 188 -6.22 21.71 5.89
C GLY A 188 -4.97 21.27 5.14
N LYS A 189 -3.96 20.81 5.88
CA LYS A 189 -2.68 20.36 5.30
C LYS A 189 -2.83 19.14 4.39
N TYR A 190 -3.66 18.16 4.77
CA TYR A 190 -3.95 17.02 3.88
C TYR A 190 -4.69 17.47 2.63
N SER A 191 -5.67 18.38 2.76
CA SER A 191 -6.37 18.93 1.60
C SER A 191 -5.41 19.66 0.65
N ASP A 192 -4.53 20.50 1.17
CA ASP A 192 -3.53 21.22 0.38
C ASP A 192 -2.56 20.25 -0.31
N PHE A 193 -2.11 19.22 0.41
CA PHE A 193 -1.23 18.19 -0.14
C PHE A 193 -1.88 17.45 -1.31
N TYR A 194 -3.13 17.00 -1.15
CA TYR A 194 -3.84 16.34 -2.25
C TYR A 194 -4.11 17.27 -3.43
N ASN A 195 -4.51 18.52 -3.16
CA ASN A 195 -4.76 19.51 -4.21
C ASN A 195 -3.50 19.86 -5.01
N ASN A 196 -2.31 19.79 -4.41
CA ASN A 196 -1.05 20.03 -5.11
C ASN A 196 -0.59 18.86 -6.01
N LEU A 197 -1.21 17.67 -5.86
CA LEU A 197 -0.90 16.50 -6.68
C LEU A 197 -1.75 16.43 -7.96
N ILE A 198 -2.95 17.02 -7.94
CA ILE A 198 -3.96 16.97 -9.03
C ILE A 198 -3.92 18.20 -9.94
#